data_AF-A0A4Q1K4T9-F1
#
_entry.id   AF-A0A4Q1K4T9-F1
#
_cell.length_a   1.000
_cell.length_b   1.000
_cell.length_c   1.000
_cell.angle_alpha   90.00
_cell.angle_beta   90.00
_cell.angle_gamma   90.00
#
_symmetry.space_group_name_H-M   'P 1'
#
loop_
_entity.id
_entity.type
_entity.pdbx_description
1 polymer ?
#
loop_
_entity_poly.entity_id
_entity_poly.type
_entity_poly.pdbx_seq_one_letter_code
_entity_poly.pdbx_strand_id
1 'polypeptide(L)'
;MKTTFLKTATAIFILVFASCSNDDAVTVPTPIPTPIPTGSTSFKLNGVLITADEVTATHYTNSVAGGKYIDVFVKKAGKEVLELHFPANTGTYPAQQSFDMTSSWLTYKSNDGATFPDDYYNSTSGEMKVTTLDMTGKVVKGTFSFVGNNGSSNVTITEGVLFVNQITVQ
;
A
#
# COMPACT_ATOMS: atom_id res chain seq x y z
N MET A 1 -4.58 18.13 77.72
CA MET A 1 -3.31 17.38 77.73
C MET A 1 -2.20 18.38 77.38
N LYS A 2 -1.14 18.44 78.18
CA LYS A 2 -0.04 19.43 78.12
C LYS A 2 0.97 19.10 77.02
N THR A 3 1.88 20.05 76.82
CA THR A 3 3.26 19.98 76.26
C THR A 3 3.43 20.23 74.77
N THR A 4 4.50 20.85 74.25
CA THR A 4 5.39 21.97 74.66
C THR A 4 6.12 22.37 73.36
N PHE A 5 6.45 23.65 73.18
CA PHE A 5 7.32 24.14 72.11
C PHE A 5 8.76 23.62 72.27
N LEU A 6 9.42 23.28 71.15
CA LEU A 6 10.87 23.41 71.04
C LEU A 6 11.26 23.88 69.63
N LYS A 7 11.95 25.01 69.58
CA LYS A 7 12.55 25.62 68.39
C LYS A 7 13.90 24.98 68.14
N THR A 8 14.16 24.55 66.91
CA THR A 8 15.53 24.41 66.41
C THR A 8 15.57 24.89 64.96
N ALA A 9 16.19 26.04 64.75
CA ALA A 9 16.62 26.52 63.46
C ALA A 9 17.95 25.84 63.12
N THR A 10 18.08 25.27 61.93
CA THR A 10 19.38 24.88 61.36
C THR A 10 19.41 25.21 59.88
N ALA A 11 20.55 25.76 59.49
CA ALA A 11 20.84 26.50 58.28
C ALA A 11 20.87 25.67 56.98
N ILE A 12 20.69 26.42 55.91
CA ILE A 12 20.82 26.10 54.49
C ILE A 12 22.20 25.50 54.18
N PHE A 13 22.22 24.39 53.43
CA PHE A 13 23.35 24.01 52.59
C PHE A 13 22.83 23.71 51.19
N ILE A 14 23.10 24.61 50.24
CA ILE A 14 22.81 24.43 48.82
C ILE A 14 23.94 23.58 48.25
N LEU A 15 23.62 22.34 47.86
CA LEU A 15 24.46 21.52 47.01
C LEU A 15 23.77 21.41 45.64
N VAL A 16 24.31 22.13 44.67
CA VAL A 16 23.95 21.97 43.26
C VAL A 16 24.70 20.75 42.76
N PHE A 17 24.05 19.58 42.73
CA PHE A 17 24.54 18.46 41.94
C PHE A 17 23.94 18.58 40.54
N ALA A 18 24.75 19.09 39.61
CA ALA A 18 24.55 18.82 38.19
C ALA A 18 24.86 17.33 37.97
N SER A 19 23.84 16.49 38.07
CA SER A 19 23.91 15.08 37.67
C SER A 19 23.26 14.95 36.29
N CYS A 20 24.09 15.11 35.26
CA CYS A 20 23.77 14.58 33.93
C CYS A 20 23.88 13.05 34.03
N SER A 21 22.77 12.37 34.32
CA SER A 21 22.65 10.95 33.98
C SER A 21 22.37 10.91 32.49
N ASN A 22 23.37 10.54 31.71
CA ASN A 22 23.16 10.12 30.32
C ASN A 22 22.44 8.78 30.41
N ASP A 23 21.11 8.81 30.38
CA ASP A 23 20.35 7.62 30.02
C ASP A 23 20.64 7.41 28.53
N ASP A 24 21.51 6.43 28.25
CA ASP A 24 21.68 5.88 26.92
C ASP A 24 20.32 5.32 26.49
N ALA A 25 19.55 6.16 25.80
CA ALA A 25 18.35 5.73 25.14
C ALA A 25 18.77 4.64 24.15
N VAL A 26 18.39 3.39 24.47
CA VAL A 26 18.44 2.29 23.51
C VAL A 26 17.55 2.72 22.36
N THR A 27 18.16 3.29 21.32
CA THR A 27 17.49 3.60 20.07
C THR A 27 17.10 2.26 19.46
N VAL A 28 15.83 1.87 19.61
CA VAL A 28 15.24 0.82 18.79
C VAL A 28 15.42 1.30 17.35
N PRO A 29 16.21 0.61 16.51
CA PRO A 29 16.37 1.04 15.13
C PRO A 29 15.00 1.01 14.47
N THR A 30 14.53 2.17 14.02
CA THR A 30 13.37 2.28 13.14
C THR A 30 13.63 1.35 11.96
N PRO A 31 12.70 0.45 11.58
CA PRO A 31 12.91 -0.42 10.43
C PRO A 31 13.19 0.46 9.21
N ILE A 32 14.39 0.32 8.65
CA ILE A 32 14.79 0.99 7.41
C ILE A 32 13.82 0.48 6.33
N PRO A 33 13.09 1.35 5.63
CA PRO A 33 12.24 0.90 4.54
C PRO A 33 13.11 0.20 3.50
N THR A 34 12.80 -1.06 3.22
CA THR A 34 13.46 -1.81 2.14
C THR A 34 13.29 -1.03 0.84
N PRO A 35 14.38 -0.68 0.13
CA PRO A 35 14.27 0.07 -1.11
C PRO A 35 13.48 -0.74 -2.13
N ILE A 36 12.41 -0.16 -2.65
CA ILE A 36 11.62 -0.74 -3.74
C ILE A 36 12.48 -0.71 -5.02
N PRO A 37 12.70 -1.84 -5.70
CA PRO A 37 13.46 -1.87 -6.95
C PRO A 37 12.81 -0.94 -7.96
N THR A 38 13.58 0.04 -8.44
CA THR A 38 13.13 0.98 -9.47
C THR A 38 12.81 0.18 -10.74
N GLY A 39 11.57 0.29 -11.23
CA GLY A 39 11.13 -0.41 -12.44
C GLY A 39 10.49 -1.78 -12.23
N SER A 40 10.15 -2.17 -10.99
CA SER A 40 9.31 -3.34 -10.73
C SER A 40 7.95 -2.93 -10.17
N THR A 41 6.91 -3.70 -10.48
CA THR A 41 5.65 -3.61 -9.74
C THR A 41 5.81 -4.30 -8.40
N SER A 42 5.40 -3.63 -7.32
CA SER A 42 5.47 -4.17 -5.97
C SER A 42 4.38 -3.58 -5.08
N PHE A 43 4.05 -4.26 -3.99
CA PHE A 43 3.06 -3.82 -3.01
C PHE A 43 3.25 -4.57 -1.69
N LYS A 44 2.66 -4.07 -0.61
CA LYS A 44 2.58 -4.77 0.67
C LYS A 44 1.20 -5.38 0.86
N LEU A 45 1.13 -6.71 1.00
CA LEU A 45 -0.06 -7.44 1.43
C LEU A 45 0.00 -7.62 2.95
N ASN A 46 -0.92 -6.99 3.68
CA ASN A 46 -0.97 -7.02 5.14
C ASN A 46 0.41 -6.72 5.78
N GLY A 47 1.13 -5.75 5.20
CA GLY A 47 2.47 -5.33 5.63
C GLY A 47 3.64 -6.14 5.05
N VAL A 48 3.39 -7.28 4.40
CA VAL A 48 4.43 -8.12 3.78
C VAL A 48 4.68 -7.68 2.34
N LEU A 49 5.93 -7.30 2.03
CA LEU A 49 6.32 -6.88 0.69
C LEU A 49 6.25 -8.04 -0.32
N ILE A 50 5.58 -7.78 -1.43
CA ILE A 50 5.52 -8.62 -2.63
C ILE A 50 6.10 -7.82 -3.78
N THR A 51 7.13 -8.38 -4.44
CA THR A 51 7.69 -7.85 -5.69
C THR A 51 7.31 -8.78 -6.82
N ALA A 52 6.66 -8.25 -7.85
CA ALA A 52 6.22 -9.00 -9.01
C ALA A 52 7.40 -9.65 -9.75
N ASP A 53 7.18 -10.85 -10.27
CA ASP A 53 8.13 -11.50 -11.17
C ASP A 53 7.78 -11.18 -12.64
N GLU A 54 6.48 -11.02 -12.93
CA GLU A 54 5.95 -10.69 -14.26
C GLU A 54 4.77 -9.74 -14.12
N VAL A 55 4.66 -8.82 -15.08
CA VAL A 55 3.53 -7.89 -15.19
C VAL A 55 3.16 -7.80 -16.66
N THR A 56 1.89 -8.03 -16.97
CA THR A 56 1.35 -7.84 -18.32
C THR A 56 0.22 -6.83 -18.28
N ALA A 57 0.03 -6.10 -19.37
CA ALA A 57 -1.07 -5.16 -19.49
C ALA A 57 -1.76 -5.26 -20.86
N THR A 58 -3.08 -5.06 -20.86
CA THR A 58 -3.91 -5.05 -22.06
C THR A 58 -4.68 -3.75 -22.14
N HIS A 59 -4.63 -3.07 -23.29
CA HIS A 59 -5.45 -1.92 -23.63
C HIS A 59 -6.58 -2.35 -24.55
N TYR A 60 -7.83 -2.08 -24.16
CA TYR A 60 -9.01 -2.55 -24.90
C TYR A 60 -10.18 -1.55 -24.80
N THR A 61 -11.17 -1.73 -25.67
CA THR A 61 -12.47 -1.04 -25.57
C THR A 61 -13.36 -1.75 -24.57
N ASN A 62 -13.76 -1.05 -23.51
CA ASN A 62 -14.80 -1.53 -22.63
C ASN A 62 -16.15 -0.94 -23.09
N SER A 63 -16.93 -1.73 -23.83
CA SER A 63 -18.23 -1.31 -24.37
C SER A 63 -19.27 -1.04 -23.29
N VAL A 64 -19.13 -1.64 -22.11
CA VAL A 64 -20.05 -1.42 -20.97
C VAL A 64 -19.79 -0.05 -20.35
N ALA A 65 -18.52 0.31 -20.16
CA ALA A 65 -18.12 1.59 -19.60
C ALA A 65 -18.16 2.75 -20.63
N GLY A 66 -18.22 2.45 -21.92
CA GLY A 66 -18.21 3.44 -22.99
C GLY A 66 -16.84 4.10 -23.25
N GLY A 67 -15.74 3.39 -22.98
CA GLY A 67 -14.38 3.95 -23.10
C GLY A 67 -13.27 2.92 -23.22
N LYS A 68 -12.03 3.35 -23.02
CA LYS A 68 -10.83 2.50 -23.06
C LYS A 68 -10.35 2.18 -21.65
N TYR A 69 -9.97 0.92 -21.43
CA TYR A 69 -9.40 0.45 -20.16
C TYR A 69 -8.01 -0.13 -20.36
N ILE A 70 -7.25 -0.13 -19.27
CA ILE A 70 -6.08 -0.97 -19.08
C ILE A 70 -6.44 -2.01 -18.04
N ASP A 71 -6.21 -3.28 -18.37
CA ASP A 71 -6.16 -4.38 -17.42
C ASP A 71 -4.69 -4.74 -17.18
N VAL A 72 -4.26 -4.79 -15.93
CA VAL A 72 -2.92 -5.25 -15.54
C VAL A 72 -3.03 -6.54 -14.75
N PHE A 73 -2.24 -7.54 -15.14
CA PHE A 73 -2.11 -8.82 -14.45
C PHE A 73 -0.70 -8.97 -13.91
N VAL A 74 -0.59 -9.17 -12.59
CA VAL A 74 0.69 -9.28 -11.88
C VAL A 74 0.87 -10.71 -11.40
N LYS A 75 2.02 -11.31 -11.70
CA LYS A 75 2.36 -12.66 -11.23
C LYS A 75 3.50 -12.69 -10.24
N LYS A 76 3.42 -13.64 -9.32
CA LYS A 76 4.48 -14.05 -8.39
C LYS A 76 4.58 -15.57 -8.39
N ALA A 77 5.80 -16.10 -8.54
CA ALA A 77 6.07 -17.53 -8.60
C ALA A 77 5.17 -18.28 -9.61
N GLY A 78 4.92 -17.65 -10.76
CA GLY A 78 4.08 -18.21 -11.84
C GLY A 78 2.57 -18.10 -11.62
N LYS A 79 2.10 -17.58 -10.48
CA LYS A 79 0.68 -17.40 -10.15
C LYS A 79 0.27 -15.94 -10.27
N GLU A 80 -0.90 -15.67 -10.79
CA GLU A 80 -1.51 -14.35 -10.75
C GLU A 80 -1.94 -14.01 -9.32
N VAL A 81 -1.44 -12.87 -8.84
CA VAL A 81 -1.68 -12.42 -7.46
C VAL A 81 -2.40 -11.08 -7.40
N LEU A 82 -2.44 -10.35 -8.51
CA LEU A 82 -3.10 -9.05 -8.59
C LEU A 82 -3.65 -8.81 -9.99
N GLU A 83 -4.86 -8.27 -10.04
CA GLU A 83 -5.54 -7.82 -11.25
C GLU A 83 -6.01 -6.37 -11.02
N LEU A 84 -5.68 -5.47 -11.95
CA LEU A 84 -6.00 -4.04 -11.83
C LEU A 84 -6.71 -3.57 -13.10
N HIS A 85 -7.97 -3.19 -12.98
CA HIS A 85 -8.75 -2.59 -14.05
C HIS A 85 -8.90 -1.10 -13.80
N PHE A 86 -8.50 -0.26 -14.75
CA PHE A 86 -8.67 1.18 -14.66
C PHE A 86 -8.81 1.84 -16.04
N PRO A 87 -9.42 3.04 -16.11
CA PRO A 87 -9.53 3.78 -17.36
C PRO A 87 -8.16 4.03 -17.99
N ALA A 88 -8.06 3.91 -19.31
CA ALA A 88 -6.81 4.12 -20.06
C ALA A 88 -6.48 5.61 -20.21
N ASN A 89 -6.29 6.30 -19.08
CA ASN A 89 -5.86 7.67 -19.01
C ASN A 89 -5.04 7.90 -17.72
N THR A 90 -4.23 8.95 -17.69
CA THR A 90 -3.64 9.42 -16.43
C THR A 90 -4.73 10.00 -15.53
N GLY A 91 -4.66 9.72 -14.24
CA GLY A 91 -5.70 10.13 -13.31
C GLY A 91 -5.59 9.44 -11.96
N THR A 92 -6.52 9.78 -11.06
CA THR A 92 -6.72 9.07 -9.80
C THR A 92 -8.14 8.53 -9.80
N TYR A 93 -8.28 7.23 -9.56
CA TYR A 93 -9.53 6.49 -9.69
C TYR A 93 -9.82 5.80 -8.35
N PRO A 94 -10.94 6.11 -7.68
CA PRO A 94 -11.35 5.36 -6.50
C PRO A 94 -11.49 3.86 -6.81
N ALA A 95 -11.09 3.00 -5.88
CA ALA A 95 -11.17 1.54 -6.05
C ALA A 95 -12.53 1.02 -5.53
N GLN A 96 -13.49 0.79 -6.43
CA GLN A 96 -14.92 0.62 -6.10
C GLN A 96 -15.71 -0.42 -6.93
N GLN A 97 -15.07 -1.44 -7.51
CA GLN A 97 -15.74 -2.57 -8.20
C GLN A 97 -16.72 -2.15 -9.32
N SER A 98 -16.36 -1.12 -10.09
CA SER A 98 -17.21 -0.58 -11.16
C SER A 98 -16.40 -0.31 -12.43
N PHE A 99 -17.09 -0.34 -13.56
CA PHE A 99 -16.57 -0.01 -14.89
C PHE A 99 -17.32 1.21 -15.44
N ASP A 100 -16.99 2.41 -14.96
CA ASP A 100 -17.73 3.66 -15.25
C ASP A 100 -16.85 4.81 -15.76
N MET A 101 -15.58 4.53 -16.09
CA MET A 101 -14.57 5.51 -16.53
C MET A 101 -14.13 6.51 -15.45
N THR A 102 -14.66 6.41 -14.24
CA THR A 102 -14.35 7.29 -13.09
C THR A 102 -13.77 6.55 -11.90
N SER A 103 -13.96 5.23 -11.83
CA SER A 103 -13.44 4.34 -10.80
C SER A 103 -12.52 3.26 -11.38
N SER A 104 -11.94 2.47 -10.48
CA SER A 104 -11.11 1.30 -10.78
C SER A 104 -11.63 0.08 -10.04
N TRP A 105 -11.34 -1.11 -10.57
CA TRP A 105 -11.59 -2.38 -9.90
C TRP A 105 -10.25 -3.07 -9.70
N LEU A 106 -9.82 -3.17 -8.44
CA LEU A 106 -8.54 -3.79 -8.08
C LEU A 106 -8.82 -5.07 -7.29
N THR A 107 -8.10 -6.14 -7.59
CA THR A 107 -8.36 -7.45 -7.01
C THR A 107 -7.05 -8.11 -6.63
N TYR A 108 -6.93 -8.51 -5.37
CA TYR A 108 -5.90 -9.45 -4.93
C TYR A 108 -6.42 -10.89 -5.05
N LYS A 109 -5.59 -11.80 -5.58
CA LYS A 109 -5.95 -13.21 -5.74
C LYS A 109 -5.07 -14.07 -4.83
N SER A 110 -5.67 -14.71 -3.81
CA SER A 110 -4.99 -15.79 -3.10
C SER A 110 -5.00 -17.05 -3.95
N ASN A 111 -4.04 -17.96 -3.76
CA ASN A 111 -4.02 -19.26 -4.44
C ASN A 111 -4.26 -19.22 -5.96
N ASP A 112 -3.78 -18.17 -6.65
CA ASP A 112 -3.99 -17.99 -8.10
C ASP A 112 -5.47 -17.82 -8.52
N GLY A 113 -6.35 -17.44 -7.61
CA GLY A 113 -7.79 -17.33 -7.90
C GLY A 113 -8.44 -18.69 -8.20
N ALA A 114 -7.90 -19.79 -7.66
CA ALA A 114 -8.38 -21.14 -7.94
C ALA A 114 -9.84 -21.37 -7.54
N THR A 115 -10.32 -20.71 -6.48
CA THR A 115 -11.69 -20.87 -5.97
C THR A 115 -12.41 -19.52 -5.95
N PHE A 116 -13.46 -19.38 -6.76
CA PHE A 116 -14.33 -18.19 -6.72
C PHE A 116 -15.53 -18.43 -5.78
N PRO A 117 -15.91 -17.47 -4.91
CA PRO A 117 -15.31 -16.15 -4.70
C PRO A 117 -14.18 -16.12 -3.67
N ASP A 118 -13.93 -17.22 -2.97
CA ASP A 118 -13.10 -17.26 -1.76
C ASP A 118 -11.67 -16.74 -1.95
N ASP A 119 -11.09 -16.91 -3.14
CA ASP A 119 -9.74 -16.46 -3.44
C ASP A 119 -9.66 -15.02 -4.00
N TYR A 120 -10.80 -14.35 -4.22
CA TYR A 120 -10.89 -13.07 -4.92
C TYR A 120 -11.23 -11.93 -3.96
N TYR A 121 -10.23 -11.14 -3.61
CA TYR A 121 -10.35 -10.00 -2.72
C TYR A 121 -10.53 -8.71 -3.52
N ASN A 122 -11.77 -8.42 -3.90
CA ASN A 122 -12.12 -7.25 -4.71
C ASN A 122 -12.11 -5.96 -3.88
N SER A 123 -11.65 -4.86 -4.48
CA SER A 123 -11.51 -3.57 -3.81
C SER A 123 -12.84 -3.03 -3.29
N THR A 124 -12.90 -2.71 -2.01
CA THR A 124 -14.06 -2.04 -1.38
C THR A 124 -13.79 -0.57 -1.08
N SER A 125 -12.52 -0.19 -1.01
CA SER A 125 -12.05 1.18 -0.81
C SER A 125 -10.59 1.30 -1.25
N GLY A 126 -10.11 2.53 -1.43
CA GLY A 126 -8.75 2.83 -1.85
C GLY A 126 -8.71 3.58 -3.17
N GLU A 127 -7.56 3.57 -3.84
CA GLU A 127 -7.35 4.27 -5.10
C GLU A 127 -6.29 3.61 -5.99
N MET A 128 -6.46 3.81 -7.29
CA MET A 128 -5.45 3.64 -8.32
C MET A 128 -5.07 5.01 -8.88
N LYS A 129 -3.78 5.35 -8.87
CA LYS A 129 -3.25 6.59 -9.43
C LYS A 129 -2.32 6.29 -10.59
N VAL A 130 -2.74 6.62 -11.80
CA VAL A 130 -1.94 6.50 -13.03
C VAL A 130 -1.20 7.81 -13.27
N THR A 131 0.12 7.78 -13.15
CA THR A 131 0.99 8.96 -13.33
C THR A 131 1.63 9.02 -14.72
N THR A 132 1.70 7.88 -15.41
CA THR A 132 2.18 7.81 -16.79
C THR A 132 1.37 6.77 -17.54
N LEU A 133 0.87 7.16 -18.70
CA LEU A 133 0.35 6.25 -19.71
C LEU A 133 0.94 6.66 -21.06
N ASP A 134 1.95 5.94 -21.51
CA ASP A 134 2.58 6.13 -22.80
C ASP A 134 2.26 4.92 -23.70
N MET A 135 1.29 5.11 -24.60
CA MET A 135 0.85 4.07 -25.52
C MET A 135 1.83 3.82 -26.68
N THR A 136 2.77 4.74 -26.93
CA THR A 136 3.82 4.60 -27.94
C THR A 136 4.98 3.80 -27.34
N GLY A 137 5.49 4.22 -26.19
CA GLY A 137 6.54 3.52 -25.44
C GLY A 137 6.07 2.27 -24.70
N LYS A 138 4.76 2.00 -24.67
CA LYS A 138 4.11 0.87 -23.98
C LYS A 138 4.39 0.87 -22.47
N VAL A 139 4.36 2.05 -21.85
CA VAL A 139 4.67 2.23 -20.44
C VAL A 139 3.45 2.67 -19.65
N VAL A 140 3.19 2.01 -18.52
CA VAL A 140 2.27 2.49 -17.48
C VAL A 140 3.02 2.63 -16.17
N LYS A 141 2.84 3.77 -15.49
CA LYS A 141 3.37 3.98 -14.13
C LYS A 141 2.29 4.51 -13.22
N GLY A 142 2.34 4.13 -11.96
CA GLY A 142 1.34 4.56 -11.01
C GLY A 142 1.59 4.09 -9.59
N THR A 143 0.65 4.40 -8.73
CA THR A 143 0.58 3.87 -7.36
C THR A 143 -0.81 3.34 -7.09
N PHE A 144 -0.93 2.39 -6.16
CA PHE A 144 -2.22 1.87 -5.74
C PHE A 144 -2.21 1.48 -4.26
N SER A 145 -3.37 1.57 -3.63
CA SER A 145 -3.62 1.01 -2.31
C SER A 145 -5.11 0.73 -2.18
N PHE A 146 -5.48 -0.39 -1.58
CA PHE A 146 -6.88 -0.75 -1.42
C PHE A 146 -7.12 -1.76 -0.30
N VAL A 147 -8.35 -1.81 0.17
CA VAL A 147 -8.85 -2.91 1.01
C VAL A 147 -9.64 -3.86 0.13
N GLY A 148 -9.17 -5.10 0.00
CA GLY A 148 -9.85 -6.15 -0.74
C GLY A 148 -10.73 -7.00 0.17
N ASN A 149 -11.90 -7.41 -0.31
CA ASN A 149 -12.84 -8.28 0.42
C ASN A 149 -13.36 -9.40 -0.50
N ASN A 150 -13.44 -10.62 0.02
CA ASN A 150 -13.94 -11.80 -0.69
C ASN A 150 -15.35 -12.24 -0.26
N GLY A 151 -16.07 -11.38 0.45
CA GLY A 151 -17.36 -11.65 1.10
C GLY A 151 -17.24 -12.13 2.55
N SER A 152 -16.09 -12.67 2.95
CA SER A 152 -15.89 -13.24 4.30
C SER A 152 -14.80 -12.55 5.11
N SER A 153 -13.75 -12.07 4.45
CA SER A 153 -12.55 -11.54 5.10
C SER A 153 -11.93 -10.40 4.29
N ASN A 154 -11.13 -9.58 4.96
CA ASN A 154 -10.41 -8.47 4.35
C ASN A 154 -8.91 -8.77 4.21
N VAL A 155 -8.32 -8.22 3.16
CA VAL A 155 -6.87 -8.00 3.03
C VAL A 155 -6.60 -6.54 2.77
N THR A 156 -5.44 -6.06 3.20
CA THR A 156 -5.00 -4.69 2.97
C THR A 156 -3.80 -4.67 2.04
N ILE A 157 -3.93 -3.95 0.93
CA ILE A 157 -2.85 -3.68 -0.03
C ILE A 157 -2.39 -2.24 0.16
N THR A 158 -1.10 -2.06 0.47
CA THR A 158 -0.50 -0.75 0.72
C THR A 158 0.78 -0.58 -0.09
N GLU A 159 1.25 0.67 -0.23
CA GLU A 159 2.53 1.00 -0.87
C GLU A 159 2.67 0.38 -2.28
N GLY A 160 1.56 0.24 -3.00
CA GLY A 160 1.55 -0.30 -4.35
C GLY A 160 2.24 0.65 -5.31
N VAL A 161 3.25 0.14 -6.02
CA VAL A 161 3.95 0.80 -7.12
C VAL A 161 3.65 -0.01 -8.38
N LEU A 162 3.09 0.64 -9.39
CA LEU A 162 2.86 0.06 -10.71
C LEU A 162 3.98 0.49 -11.65
N PHE A 163 4.60 -0.49 -12.30
CA PHE A 163 5.45 -0.29 -13.45
C PHE A 163 5.18 -1.40 -14.48
N VAL A 164 4.75 -0.96 -15.66
CA VAL A 164 4.51 -1.78 -16.85
C VAL A 164 5.37 -1.22 -17.97
N ASN A 165 6.04 -2.09 -18.72
CA ASN A 165 6.83 -1.72 -19.90
C ASN A 165 6.41 -2.49 -21.16
N GLN A 166 5.28 -3.19 -21.11
CA GLN A 166 4.65 -3.86 -22.23
C GLN A 166 3.13 -3.75 -22.14
N ILE A 167 2.48 -3.30 -23.22
CA ILE A 167 1.03 -3.19 -23.32
C ILE A 167 0.60 -3.85 -24.63
N THR A 168 -0.21 -4.89 -24.53
CA THR A 168 -0.92 -5.50 -25.66
C THR A 168 -2.12 -4.62 -26.01
N VAL A 169 -2.32 -4.32 -27.29
CA VAL A 169 -3.48 -3.52 -27.75
C VAL A 169 -4.47 -4.44 -28.45
N GLN A 170 -5.74 -4.38 -28.02
CA GLN A 170 -6.87 -5.13 -28.57
C GLN A 170 -7.90 -4.18 -29.18
#